data_AF-A0AAE8AAA3-F1
#
_entry.id   AF-A0AAE8AAA3-F1
#
_cell.length_a   1.000
_cell.length_b   1.000
_cell.length_c   1.000
_cell.angle_alpha   90.00
_cell.angle_beta   90.00
_cell.angle_gamma   90.00
#
_symmetry.space_group_name_H-M   'P 1'
#
loop_
_entity.id
_entity.type
_entity.pdbx_description
1 polymer ?
#
loop_
_entity_poly.entity_id
_entity_poly.type
_entity_poly.pdbx_seq_one_letter_code
_entity_poly.pdbx_strand_id
1 'polypeptide(L)'
;MNYKTSIADNVTEKEISEKLGISLSTVKRSVERLKKNKNLIDKVISNNVIAEGSYKTYNKYHVAKCNENFFYIYNSFFNDDMNIAKASERIKIKNFLLKLKAICKKETNKYISESPYLDGLNKAELSKKLGIDTKTLNKYLEMAVNAGQIKYITNGLLILNKSIIPDFKKDDTDTRIYHIIYDWCIDNGVVPPDRNDEIKIIGGDSIRRKNSLLLEIAGKLDYMKDEEIRSLLTNRITSEEITLEYIAKVLNIKNKKKKEEIEWPPIIMLA
;
A
#
# COMPACT_ATOMS: atom_id res chain seq x y z
N MET A 1 7.69 -19.86 -11.91
CA MET A 1 6.90 -19.91 -10.67
C MET A 1 5.65 -20.70 -10.99
N ASN A 2 5.31 -21.74 -10.22
CA ASN A 2 4.01 -22.39 -10.41
C ASN A 2 2.95 -21.52 -9.72
N TYR A 3 2.20 -20.74 -10.50
CA TYR A 3 1.21 -19.80 -9.98
C TYR A 3 0.02 -20.47 -9.28
N LYS A 4 -0.21 -21.78 -9.49
CA LYS A 4 -1.26 -22.54 -8.76
C LYS A 4 -0.82 -22.92 -7.34
N THR A 5 0.46 -23.21 -7.15
CA THR A 5 1.00 -23.66 -5.85
C THR A 5 1.76 -22.55 -5.11
N SER A 6 2.04 -21.42 -5.76
CA SER A 6 2.94 -20.36 -5.29
C SER A 6 4.35 -20.85 -4.97
N ILE A 7 4.76 -21.98 -5.55
CA ILE A 7 6.07 -22.59 -5.34
C ILE A 7 6.99 -22.23 -6.51
N ALA A 8 8.18 -21.71 -6.17
CA ALA A 8 9.32 -21.71 -7.07
C ALA A 8 10.18 -22.95 -6.75
N ASP A 9 10.02 -24.01 -7.54
CA ASP A 9 10.83 -25.22 -7.42
C ASP A 9 12.22 -25.00 -8.04
N ASN A 10 13.24 -25.62 -7.42
CA ASN A 10 14.62 -25.70 -7.93
C ASN A 10 15.43 -24.40 -8.04
N VAL A 11 15.04 -23.30 -7.37
CA VAL A 11 15.85 -22.07 -7.37
C VAL A 11 16.88 -22.13 -6.23
N THR A 12 18.16 -22.13 -6.60
CA THR A 12 19.30 -22.09 -5.69
C THR A 12 19.70 -20.65 -5.35
N GLU A 13 20.35 -20.45 -4.21
CA GLU A 13 20.93 -19.15 -3.83
C GLU A 13 21.98 -18.67 -4.85
N LYS A 14 22.66 -19.60 -5.54
CA LYS A 14 23.59 -19.30 -6.63
C LYS A 14 22.85 -18.76 -7.86
N GLU A 15 21.78 -19.41 -8.30
CA GLU A 15 20.98 -18.90 -9.42
C GLU A 15 20.33 -17.55 -9.10
N ILE A 16 19.92 -17.31 -7.85
CA ILE A 16 19.45 -15.98 -7.41
C ILE A 16 20.57 -14.95 -7.50
N SER A 17 21.76 -15.30 -7.00
CA SER A 17 22.94 -14.44 -7.04
C SER A 17 23.30 -14.04 -8.48
N GLU A 18 23.34 -14.99 -9.39
CA GLU A 18 23.64 -14.78 -10.81
C GLU A 18 22.57 -13.94 -11.50
N LYS A 19 21.28 -14.26 -11.32
CA LYS A 19 20.18 -13.54 -11.96
C LYS A 19 20.02 -12.10 -11.47
N LEU A 20 20.31 -11.85 -10.19
CA LEU A 20 20.16 -10.53 -9.59
C LEU A 20 21.45 -9.70 -9.62
N GLY A 21 22.59 -10.30 -10.00
CA GLY A 21 23.91 -9.64 -9.89
C GLY A 21 24.30 -9.30 -8.45
N ILE A 22 23.77 -10.04 -7.47
CA ILE A 22 24.02 -9.83 -6.04
C ILE A 22 25.03 -10.86 -5.57
N SER A 23 25.95 -10.50 -4.67
CA SER A 23 26.92 -11.46 -4.13
C SER A 23 26.22 -12.66 -3.46
N LEU A 24 26.77 -13.87 -3.66
CA LEU A 24 26.22 -15.08 -3.07
C LEU A 24 26.15 -15.01 -1.54
N SER A 25 27.11 -14.35 -0.89
CA SER A 25 27.13 -14.18 0.57
C SER A 25 25.97 -13.29 1.05
N THR A 26 25.62 -12.24 0.30
CA THR A 26 24.44 -11.41 0.57
C THR A 26 23.16 -12.22 0.39
N VAL A 27 23.04 -12.99 -0.69
CA VAL A 27 21.86 -13.83 -0.92
C VAL A 27 21.67 -14.83 0.21
N LYS A 28 22.72 -15.56 0.60
CA LYS A 28 22.73 -16.50 1.74
C LYS A 28 22.20 -15.85 3.02
N ARG A 29 22.75 -14.69 3.39
CA ARG A 29 22.37 -13.96 4.62
C ARG A 29 20.92 -13.50 4.58
N SER A 30 20.46 -12.99 3.44
CA SER A 30 19.07 -12.53 3.26
C SER A 30 18.09 -13.69 3.34
N VAL A 31 18.38 -14.80 2.65
CA VAL A 31 17.54 -16.01 2.69
C VAL A 31 17.49 -16.59 4.10
N GLU A 32 18.60 -16.63 4.84
CA GLU A 32 18.62 -17.08 6.24
C GLU A 32 17.73 -16.20 7.15
N ARG A 33 17.80 -14.88 7.00
CA ARG A 33 16.93 -13.94 7.75
C ARG A 33 15.46 -14.14 7.42
N LEU A 34 15.13 -14.33 6.14
CA LEU A 34 13.76 -14.56 5.70
C LEU A 34 13.22 -15.91 6.22
N LYS A 35 14.06 -16.96 6.25
CA LYS A 35 13.71 -18.27 6.85
C LYS A 35 13.37 -18.19 8.35
N LYS A 36 13.98 -17.26 9.10
CA LYS A 36 13.63 -17.03 10.51
C LYS A 36 12.19 -16.52 10.66
N ASN A 37 11.65 -15.90 9.61
CA ASN A 37 10.26 -15.48 9.52
C ASN A 37 9.46 -16.55 8.76
N LYS A 38 9.04 -17.60 9.49
CA LYS A 38 8.42 -18.84 8.96
C LYS A 38 7.20 -18.62 8.05
N ASN A 39 6.65 -17.42 8.01
CA ASN A 39 5.49 -17.06 7.18
C ASN A 39 5.86 -16.71 5.72
N LEU A 40 7.15 -16.63 5.35
CA LEU A 40 7.56 -16.13 4.03
C LEU A 40 8.43 -17.08 3.20
N ILE A 41 9.16 -18.04 3.82
CA ILE A 41 10.04 -19.01 3.13
C ILE A 41 10.20 -20.27 3.99
N ASP A 42 9.95 -21.46 3.43
CA ASP A 42 10.33 -22.75 4.04
C ASP A 42 11.39 -23.46 3.21
N LYS A 43 12.49 -23.85 3.85
CA LYS A 43 13.46 -24.74 3.20
C LYS A 43 12.87 -26.15 3.11
N VAL A 44 12.45 -26.58 1.92
CA VAL A 44 12.21 -28.01 1.68
C VAL A 44 13.53 -28.69 1.35
N ILE A 45 14.05 -29.45 2.31
CA ILE A 45 15.15 -30.38 2.06
C ILE A 45 14.54 -31.60 1.38
N SER A 46 14.43 -31.63 0.05
CA SER A 46 14.24 -32.91 -0.62
C SER A 46 15.60 -33.50 -0.94
N ASN A 47 15.90 -34.65 -0.36
CA ASN A 47 17.06 -35.45 -0.72
C ASN A 47 16.77 -36.15 -2.05
N ASN A 48 16.79 -35.42 -3.16
CA ASN A 48 16.77 -36.06 -4.47
C ASN A 48 18.22 -36.46 -4.80
N VAL A 49 18.46 -37.77 -4.75
CA VAL A 49 19.72 -38.40 -5.19
C VAL A 49 19.78 -38.27 -6.71
N ILE A 50 20.79 -37.58 -7.23
CA ILE A 50 20.98 -37.40 -8.68
C ILE A 50 21.95 -38.46 -9.23
N ALA A 51 22.83 -38.96 -8.37
CA ALA A 51 23.72 -40.10 -8.55
C ALA A 51 24.16 -40.61 -7.17
N GLU A 52 24.63 -41.86 -7.05
CA GLU A 52 25.17 -42.43 -5.81
C GLU A 52 26.10 -41.44 -5.09
N GLY A 53 25.72 -41.04 -3.88
CA GLY A 53 26.49 -40.10 -3.05
C GLY A 53 26.30 -38.60 -3.33
N SER A 54 25.47 -38.20 -4.30
CA SER A 54 25.21 -36.77 -4.60
C SER A 54 23.76 -36.35 -4.30
N TYR A 55 23.61 -35.49 -3.30
CA TYR A 55 22.32 -34.89 -2.92
C TYR A 55 22.22 -33.46 -3.47
N LYS A 56 21.11 -33.11 -4.11
CA LYS A 56 20.79 -31.71 -4.46
C LYS A 56 19.77 -31.15 -3.48
N THR A 57 20.21 -30.26 -2.62
CA THR A 57 19.32 -29.46 -1.78
C THR A 57 18.87 -28.22 -2.54
N TYR A 58 17.57 -27.96 -2.64
CA TYR A 58 17.05 -26.68 -3.12
C TYR A 58 16.22 -25.99 -2.03
N ASN A 59 16.09 -24.67 -2.12
CA ASN A 59 15.10 -23.96 -1.32
C ASN A 59 13.76 -24.05 -2.07
N LYS A 60 12.67 -24.38 -1.36
CA LYS A 60 11.33 -24.01 -1.85
C LYS A 60 11.01 -22.64 -1.28
N TYR A 61 10.41 -21.80 -2.10
CA TYR A 61 9.90 -20.53 -1.64
C TYR A 61 8.39 -20.68 -1.64
N HIS A 62 7.77 -20.68 -0.46
CA HIS A 62 6.34 -20.58 -0.30
C HIS A 62 6.09 -19.19 0.28
N VAL A 63 5.25 -18.39 -0.35
CA VAL A 63 4.76 -17.15 0.26
C VAL A 63 3.45 -17.53 0.93
N ALA A 64 3.38 -17.47 2.27
CA ALA A 64 2.12 -17.76 2.94
C ALA A 64 1.05 -16.82 2.38
N LYS A 65 -0.14 -17.36 2.12
CA LYS A 65 -1.31 -16.54 1.80
C LYS A 65 -1.58 -15.67 3.02
N CYS A 66 -1.34 -14.38 2.89
CA CYS A 66 -1.56 -13.41 3.94
C CYS A 66 -2.76 -12.56 3.53
N ASN A 67 -3.86 -12.69 4.28
CA ASN A 67 -5.09 -11.93 3.99
C ASN A 67 -5.09 -10.55 4.66
N GLU A 68 -4.09 -10.28 5.52
CA GLU A 68 -3.97 -9.06 6.32
C GLU A 68 -2.50 -8.61 6.37
N ASN A 69 -2.22 -7.35 6.74
CA ASN A 69 -0.86 -6.86 7.03
C ASN A 69 0.14 -6.93 5.86
N PHE A 70 -0.32 -6.69 4.63
CA PHE A 70 0.52 -6.51 3.45
C PHE A 70 0.10 -5.26 2.67
N PHE A 71 0.97 -4.81 1.76
CA PHE A 71 0.70 -3.69 0.85
C PHE A 71 1.24 -4.01 -0.54
N TYR A 72 0.66 -3.37 -1.56
CA TYR A 72 1.04 -3.57 -2.94
C TYR A 72 2.05 -2.53 -3.40
N ILE A 73 3.05 -2.99 -4.16
CA ILE A 73 4.09 -2.14 -4.75
C ILE A 73 4.29 -2.55 -6.20
N TYR A 74 4.40 -1.56 -7.08
CA TYR A 74 4.83 -1.76 -8.45
C TYR A 74 6.33 -1.98 -8.54
N ASN A 75 6.77 -2.88 -9.42
CA ASN A 75 8.20 -3.16 -9.64
C ASN A 75 9.01 -1.91 -10.03
N SER A 76 8.36 -0.90 -10.62
CA SER A 76 8.94 0.42 -10.89
C SER A 76 9.58 1.03 -9.64
N PHE A 77 9.04 0.80 -8.44
CA PHE A 77 9.60 1.29 -7.18
C PHE A 77 11.08 0.91 -6.99
N PHE A 78 11.45 -0.31 -7.38
CA PHE A 78 12.82 -0.79 -7.19
C PHE A 78 13.79 -0.15 -8.19
N ASN A 79 13.30 0.29 -9.34
CA ASN A 79 14.09 0.94 -10.39
C ASN A 79 14.02 2.47 -10.37
N ASP A 80 13.07 3.03 -9.61
CA ASP A 80 12.86 4.47 -9.44
C ASP A 80 14.13 5.15 -8.91
N ASP A 81 14.58 6.22 -9.56
CA ASP A 81 15.71 7.02 -9.10
C ASP A 81 15.34 7.95 -7.93
N MET A 82 14.05 8.10 -7.66
CA MET A 82 13.46 8.92 -6.61
C MET A 82 13.95 10.36 -6.61
N ASN A 83 14.35 10.90 -7.76
CA ASN A 83 15.00 12.22 -7.86
C ASN A 83 16.24 12.36 -6.96
N ILE A 84 16.94 11.25 -6.68
CA ILE A 84 18.14 11.22 -5.82
C ILE A 84 19.31 10.68 -6.63
N ALA A 85 20.34 11.50 -6.83
CA ALA A 85 21.51 11.16 -7.65
C ALA A 85 22.34 9.99 -7.10
N LYS A 86 22.53 9.92 -5.77
CA LYS A 86 23.38 8.90 -5.12
C LYS A 86 22.62 7.60 -4.89
N ALA A 87 23.09 6.50 -5.47
CA ALA A 87 22.47 5.17 -5.33
C ALA A 87 22.33 4.69 -3.88
N SER A 88 23.32 4.96 -3.04
CA SER A 88 23.29 4.59 -1.61
C SER A 88 22.22 5.36 -0.83
N GLU A 89 21.90 6.58 -1.23
CA GLU A 89 20.83 7.39 -0.64
C GLU A 89 19.46 6.93 -1.15
N ARG A 90 19.32 6.60 -2.44
CA ARG A 90 18.11 5.97 -2.99
C ARG A 90 17.70 4.73 -2.20
N ILE A 91 18.66 3.85 -1.91
CA ILE A 91 18.41 2.62 -1.15
C ILE A 91 17.91 2.94 0.27
N LYS A 92 18.48 3.96 0.93
CA LYS A 92 18.04 4.38 2.27
C LYS A 92 16.61 4.92 2.26
N ILE A 93 16.27 5.76 1.28
CA ILE A 93 14.92 6.32 1.16
C ILE A 93 13.91 5.25 0.77
N LYS A 94 14.23 4.34 -0.16
CA LYS A 94 13.39 3.17 -0.45
C LYS A 94 13.07 2.37 0.81
N ASN A 95 14.10 2.02 1.59
CA ASN A 95 13.90 1.30 2.86
C ASN A 95 13.06 2.09 3.87
N PHE A 96 13.27 3.40 3.95
CA PHE A 96 12.50 4.28 4.81
C PHE A 96 11.01 4.32 4.41
N LEU A 97 10.71 4.49 3.13
CA LEU A 97 9.33 4.52 2.60
C LEU A 97 8.61 3.19 2.84
N LEU A 98 9.28 2.05 2.67
CA LEU A 98 8.70 0.73 2.95
C LEU A 98 8.34 0.55 4.42
N LYS A 99 9.23 0.99 5.33
CA LYS A 99 8.94 0.96 6.77
C LYS A 99 7.82 1.93 7.14
N LEU A 100 7.80 3.12 6.53
CA LEU A 100 6.75 4.11 6.76
C LEU A 100 5.38 3.58 6.29
N LYS A 101 5.33 2.97 5.10
CA LYS A 101 4.12 2.33 4.57
C LYS A 101 3.56 1.26 5.51
N ALA A 102 4.43 0.48 6.13
CA ALA A 102 4.01 -0.58 7.06
C ALA A 102 3.29 -0.06 8.31
N ILE A 103 3.46 1.21 8.67
CA ILE A 103 2.80 1.85 9.83
C ILE A 103 1.76 2.91 9.42
N CYS A 104 1.49 3.07 8.12
CA CYS A 104 0.42 3.94 7.65
C CYS A 104 -0.94 3.43 8.12
N LYS A 105 -1.91 4.34 8.19
CA LYS A 105 -3.33 4.00 8.33
C LYS A 105 -3.70 2.99 7.23
N LYS A 106 -4.39 1.91 7.62
CA LYS A 106 -4.80 0.82 6.73
C LYS A 106 -5.46 1.38 5.47
N GLU A 107 -5.09 0.81 4.31
CA GLU A 107 -5.59 1.19 2.98
C GLU A 107 -5.35 2.67 2.61
N THR A 108 -4.28 3.26 3.14
CA THR A 108 -3.80 4.59 2.75
C THR A 108 -2.27 4.61 2.65
N ASN A 109 -1.71 5.70 2.12
CA ASN A 109 -0.29 6.03 2.29
C ASN A 109 -0.08 7.15 3.33
N LYS A 110 -0.99 7.29 4.29
CA LYS A 110 -0.93 8.33 5.33
C LYS A 110 -0.46 7.72 6.64
N TYR A 111 0.62 8.25 7.21
CA TYR A 111 0.94 8.03 8.61
C TYR A 111 0.39 9.20 9.41
N ILE A 112 -0.39 8.92 10.45
CA ILE A 112 -0.94 9.93 11.37
C ILE A 112 -0.41 9.60 12.76
N SER A 113 0.14 10.60 13.45
CA SER A 113 0.59 10.46 14.83
C SER A 113 -0.59 10.17 15.75
N GLU A 114 -0.41 9.21 16.64
CA GLU A 114 -1.40 8.90 17.69
C GLU A 114 -1.44 9.99 18.76
N SER A 115 -0.30 10.64 19.00
CA SER A 115 -0.19 11.78 19.90
C SER A 115 0.49 12.93 19.18
N PRO A 116 -0.24 13.69 18.34
CA PRO A 116 0.32 14.78 17.55
C PRO A 116 1.03 15.82 18.41
N TYR A 117 2.09 16.41 17.87
CA TYR A 117 2.81 17.50 18.53
C TYR A 117 2.47 18.81 17.82
N LEU A 118 1.73 19.70 18.49
CA LEU A 118 1.27 20.99 17.93
C LEU A 118 0.56 20.80 16.58
N ASP A 119 -0.39 19.87 16.52
CA ASP A 119 -1.11 19.45 15.30
C ASP A 119 -0.22 18.96 14.14
N GLY A 120 1.04 18.62 14.48
CA GLY A 120 2.05 18.15 13.56
C GLY A 120 2.53 16.74 13.88
N LEU A 121 3.50 16.29 13.08
CA LEU A 121 4.14 14.99 13.22
C LEU A 121 4.85 14.85 14.57
N ASN A 122 4.46 13.85 15.36
CA ASN A 122 5.25 13.41 16.50
C ASN A 122 6.43 12.55 16.03
N LYS A 123 7.59 13.19 15.85
CA LYS A 123 8.82 12.52 15.40
C LYS A 123 9.34 11.48 16.40
N ALA A 124 9.14 11.68 17.70
CA ALA A 124 9.60 10.72 18.71
C ALA A 124 8.79 9.42 18.65
N GLU A 125 7.46 9.53 18.52
CA GLU A 125 6.56 8.40 18.26
C GLU A 125 6.97 7.66 16.98
N LEU A 126 7.16 8.39 15.88
CA LEU A 126 7.55 7.83 14.59
C LEU A 126 8.90 7.10 14.68
N SER A 127 9.89 7.69 15.35
CA SER A 127 11.22 7.10 15.55
C SER A 127 11.13 5.75 16.26
N LYS A 128 10.32 5.68 17.33
CA LYS A 128 10.06 4.46 18.10
C LYS A 128 9.37 3.39 17.25
N LYS A 129 8.32 3.75 16.50
CA LYS A 129 7.58 2.83 15.63
C LYS A 129 8.44 2.25 14.50
N LEU A 130 9.33 3.07 13.92
CA LEU A 130 10.22 2.64 12.84
C LEU A 130 11.48 1.90 13.32
N GLY A 131 11.75 1.93 14.63
CA GLY A 131 12.97 1.38 15.23
C GLY A 131 14.23 2.04 14.69
N ILE A 132 14.21 3.37 14.54
CA ILE A 132 15.36 4.16 14.09
C ILE A 132 15.64 5.27 15.11
N ASP A 133 16.87 5.75 15.18
CA ASP A 133 17.22 6.88 16.04
C ASP A 133 16.70 8.20 15.44
N THR A 134 16.44 9.18 16.30
CA THR A 134 15.83 10.46 15.92
C THR A 134 16.69 11.26 14.94
N LYS A 135 18.03 11.18 15.04
CA LYS A 135 18.95 11.90 14.14
C LYS A 135 18.87 11.32 12.73
N THR A 136 18.87 10.00 12.61
CA THR A 136 18.68 9.30 11.33
C THR A 136 17.28 9.55 10.77
N LEU A 137 16.23 9.51 11.60
CA LEU A 137 14.87 9.85 11.17
C LEU A 137 14.81 11.26 10.55
N ASN A 138 15.34 12.26 11.25
CA ASN A 138 15.34 13.65 10.75
C ASN A 138 16.03 13.76 9.39
N LYS A 139 17.19 13.12 9.23
CA LYS A 139 17.90 13.09 7.96
C LYS A 139 17.08 12.44 6.84
N TYR A 140 16.41 11.32 7.12
CA TYR A 140 15.58 10.64 6.12
C TYR A 140 14.33 11.43 5.76
N LEU A 141 13.71 12.11 6.73
CA LEU A 141 12.59 13.01 6.47
C LEU A 141 13.00 14.15 5.54
N GLU A 142 14.10 14.85 5.85
CA GLU A 142 14.63 15.94 5.03
C GLU A 142 14.92 15.48 3.60
N MET A 143 15.66 14.36 3.45
CA MET A 143 15.97 13.81 2.14
C MET A 143 14.72 13.39 1.35
N ALA A 144 13.75 12.74 2.00
CA ALA A 144 12.53 12.28 1.34
C ALA A 144 11.61 13.45 0.93
N VAL A 145 11.55 14.51 1.73
CA VAL A 145 10.80 15.74 1.40
C VAL A 145 11.46 16.45 0.20
N ASN A 146 12.78 16.67 0.26
CA ASN A 146 13.52 17.32 -0.83
C ASN A 146 13.43 16.55 -2.15
N ALA A 147 13.34 15.22 -2.06
CA ALA A 147 13.18 14.33 -3.21
C ALA A 147 11.73 14.18 -3.72
N GLY A 148 10.77 14.87 -3.09
CA GLY A 148 9.34 14.78 -3.44
C GLY A 148 8.73 13.40 -3.17
N GLN A 149 9.31 12.62 -2.26
CA GLN A 149 8.84 11.25 -1.94
C GLN A 149 7.81 11.23 -0.81
N ILE A 150 7.82 12.24 0.07
CA ILE A 150 6.82 12.43 1.11
C ILE A 150 6.44 13.91 1.22
N LYS A 151 5.28 14.19 1.79
CA LYS A 151 4.94 15.53 2.30
C LYS A 151 4.42 15.47 3.73
N TYR A 152 4.61 16.56 4.47
CA TYR A 152 3.93 16.77 5.74
C TYR A 152 2.45 17.04 5.48
N ILE A 153 1.61 16.48 6.35
CA ILE A 153 0.17 16.73 6.40
C ILE A 153 -0.24 16.99 7.84
N THR A 154 -1.46 17.49 8.04
CA THR A 154 -2.05 17.64 9.37
C THR A 154 -1.85 16.36 10.19
N ASN A 155 -1.21 16.49 11.36
CA ASN A 155 -0.87 15.40 12.28
C ASN A 155 0.03 14.27 11.71
N GLY A 156 0.71 14.43 10.57
CA GLY A 156 1.35 13.27 9.95
C GLY A 156 2.19 13.48 8.69
N LEU A 157 2.30 12.39 7.92
CA LEU A 157 3.06 12.29 6.66
C LEU A 157 2.24 11.59 5.58
N LEU A 158 2.42 12.01 4.32
CA LEU A 158 1.87 11.35 3.14
C LEU A 158 2.99 10.82 2.23
N ILE A 159 2.89 9.52 1.95
CA ILE A 159 3.28 8.78 0.74
C ILE A 159 3.11 9.43 -0.64
N LEU A 160 4.12 10.03 -1.28
CA LEU A 160 3.95 10.58 -2.65
C LEU A 160 4.36 9.62 -3.78
N ASN A 161 5.19 8.60 -3.48
CA ASN A 161 5.64 7.67 -4.52
C ASN A 161 4.48 6.81 -5.05
N LYS A 162 4.06 7.06 -6.29
CA LYS A 162 2.97 6.34 -6.96
C LYS A 162 3.22 4.85 -7.18
N SER A 163 4.48 4.39 -7.05
CA SER A 163 4.78 2.97 -7.09
C SER A 163 4.33 2.23 -5.82
N ILE A 164 4.04 2.95 -4.72
CA ILE A 164 3.46 2.38 -3.50
C ILE A 164 1.94 2.59 -3.53
N ILE A 165 1.19 1.51 -3.73
CA ILE A 165 -0.27 1.57 -3.84
C ILE A 165 -0.88 1.86 -2.47
N PRO A 166 -1.82 2.83 -2.35
CA PRO A 166 -2.42 3.20 -1.07
C PRO A 166 -3.19 2.06 -0.43
N ASP A 167 -4.01 1.37 -1.21
CA ASP A 167 -4.98 0.38 -0.74
C ASP A 167 -4.69 -1.02 -1.30
N PHE A 168 -5.26 -1.36 -2.45
CA PHE A 168 -5.19 -2.67 -3.07
C PHE A 168 -5.30 -2.54 -4.59
N LYS A 169 -4.93 -3.61 -5.28
CA LYS A 169 -5.12 -3.71 -6.73
C LYS A 169 -6.28 -4.64 -7.03
N LYS A 170 -7.33 -4.13 -7.66
CA LYS A 170 -8.46 -4.91 -8.16
C LYS A 170 -8.94 -4.31 -9.47
N ASP A 171 -9.36 -5.18 -10.38
CA ASP A 171 -9.87 -4.79 -11.68
C ASP A 171 -11.38 -4.51 -11.58
N ASP A 172 -11.72 -3.40 -10.92
CA ASP A 172 -13.10 -2.89 -10.84
C ASP A 172 -13.13 -1.37 -11.01
N THR A 173 -14.28 -0.87 -11.46
CA THR A 173 -14.46 0.55 -11.79
C THR A 173 -14.23 1.44 -10.56
N ASP A 174 -14.73 1.08 -9.39
CA ASP A 174 -14.60 1.94 -8.21
C ASP A 174 -13.14 2.07 -7.74
N THR A 175 -12.36 0.99 -7.83
CA THR A 175 -10.91 1.04 -7.55
C THR A 175 -10.17 1.83 -8.63
N ARG A 176 -10.49 1.64 -9.92
CA ARG A 176 -9.91 2.44 -11.02
C ARG A 176 -10.12 3.93 -10.79
N ILE A 177 -11.37 4.33 -10.56
CA ILE A 177 -11.76 5.72 -10.37
C ILE A 177 -11.11 6.31 -9.11
N TYR A 178 -11.06 5.55 -8.01
CA TYR A 178 -10.36 5.99 -6.81
C TYR A 178 -8.86 6.22 -7.06
N HIS A 179 -8.18 5.33 -7.78
CA HIS A 179 -6.76 5.50 -8.12
C HIS A 179 -6.52 6.71 -9.03
N ILE A 180 -7.42 7.01 -9.98
CA ILE A 180 -7.34 8.22 -10.80
C ILE A 180 -7.46 9.49 -9.94
N ILE A 181 -8.44 9.52 -9.04
CA ILE A 181 -8.62 10.64 -8.09
C ILE A 181 -7.38 10.78 -7.21
N TYR A 182 -6.87 9.66 -6.68
CA TYR A 182 -5.71 9.64 -5.81
C TYR A 182 -4.47 10.19 -6.51
N ASP A 183 -4.15 9.69 -7.70
CA ASP A 183 -3.01 10.14 -8.48
C ASP A 183 -3.14 11.60 -8.90
N TRP A 184 -4.34 12.05 -9.27
CA TRP A 184 -4.62 13.46 -9.53
C TRP A 184 -4.31 14.33 -8.30
N CYS A 185 -4.67 13.89 -7.09
CA CYS A 185 -4.36 14.62 -5.87
C CYS A 185 -2.84 14.74 -5.66
N ILE A 186 -2.10 13.64 -5.86
CA ILE A 186 -0.63 13.64 -5.77
C ILE A 186 -0.02 14.63 -6.78
N ASP A 187 -0.49 14.61 -8.02
CA ASP A 187 -0.01 15.49 -9.10
C ASP A 187 -0.26 16.98 -8.82
N ASN A 188 -1.30 17.31 -8.05
CA ASN A 188 -1.72 18.68 -7.76
C ASN A 188 -1.41 19.12 -6.32
N GLY A 189 -0.59 18.37 -5.58
CA GLY A 189 -0.22 18.72 -4.20
C GLY A 189 -1.35 18.61 -3.18
N VAL A 190 -2.52 18.10 -3.56
CA VAL A 190 -3.71 17.90 -2.72
C VAL A 190 -3.55 16.65 -1.86
N VAL A 191 -4.06 16.64 -0.63
CA VAL A 191 -4.10 15.41 0.18
C VAL A 191 -5.23 14.51 -0.34
N PRO A 192 -4.94 13.28 -0.83
CA PRO A 192 -5.98 12.40 -1.35
C PRO A 192 -7.03 12.06 -0.28
N PRO A 193 -8.31 11.93 -0.62
CA PRO A 193 -9.34 11.52 0.35
C PRO A 193 -9.12 10.07 0.78
N ASP A 194 -9.56 9.72 1.99
CA ASP A 194 -9.59 8.31 2.41
C ASP A 194 -10.73 7.59 1.69
N ARG A 195 -10.48 6.35 1.24
CA ARG A 195 -11.49 5.52 0.58
C ARG A 195 -12.65 5.15 1.51
N ASN A 196 -12.39 4.96 2.80
CA ASN A 196 -13.39 4.66 3.84
C ASN A 196 -14.34 3.51 3.48
N ASP A 197 -13.81 2.43 2.89
CA ASP A 197 -14.60 1.24 2.58
C ASP A 197 -15.08 0.52 3.85
N GLU A 198 -16.32 0.05 3.82
CA GLU A 198 -16.77 -1.03 4.70
C GLU A 198 -16.18 -2.35 4.22
N ILE A 199 -15.34 -2.98 5.05
CA ILE A 199 -14.65 -4.23 4.74
C ILE A 199 -15.37 -5.39 5.42
N LYS A 200 -15.82 -6.38 4.64
CA LYS A 200 -16.45 -7.61 5.15
C LYS A 200 -15.79 -8.85 4.57
N ILE A 201 -15.54 -9.85 5.42
CA ILE A 201 -15.07 -11.18 5.02
C ILE A 201 -16.32 -12.03 4.68
N ILE A 202 -16.44 -12.55 3.46
CA ILE A 202 -17.65 -13.28 2.99
C ILE A 202 -17.40 -14.79 2.88
N GLY A 203 -16.56 -15.32 3.77
CA GLY A 203 -16.18 -16.72 3.80
C GLY A 203 -14.85 -17.01 3.09
N GLY A 204 -14.05 -17.87 3.71
CA GLY A 204 -12.66 -18.11 3.29
C GLY A 204 -11.83 -16.83 3.26
N ASP A 205 -11.04 -16.66 2.19
CA ASP A 205 -10.14 -15.52 1.98
C ASP A 205 -10.80 -14.35 1.20
N SER A 206 -12.11 -14.42 0.94
CA SER A 206 -12.80 -13.43 0.10
C SER A 206 -13.16 -12.18 0.89
N ILE A 207 -12.59 -11.04 0.48
CA ILE A 207 -12.85 -9.73 1.08
C ILE A 207 -13.75 -8.91 0.15
N ARG A 208 -14.88 -8.44 0.67
CA ARG A 208 -15.72 -7.42 0.03
C ARG A 208 -15.44 -6.07 0.64
N ARG A 209 -15.35 -5.09 -0.24
CA ARG A 209 -15.22 -3.67 0.09
C ARG A 209 -16.38 -2.92 -0.52
N LYS A 210 -16.92 -1.97 0.23
CA LYS A 210 -18.03 -1.16 -0.25
C LYS A 210 -17.95 0.23 0.36
N ASN A 211 -17.92 1.24 -0.50
CA ASN A 211 -18.25 2.61 -0.16
C ASN A 211 -19.36 3.09 -1.11
N SER A 212 -20.54 3.39 -0.56
CA SER A 212 -21.70 3.82 -1.38
C SER A 212 -21.44 5.12 -2.13
N LEU A 213 -20.72 6.05 -1.52
CA LEU A 213 -20.41 7.34 -2.13
C LEU A 213 -19.38 7.18 -3.25
N LEU A 214 -18.35 6.36 -3.03
CA LEU A 214 -17.39 6.02 -4.09
C LEU A 214 -18.08 5.32 -5.26
N LEU A 215 -19.04 4.43 -5.01
CA LEU A 215 -19.84 3.79 -6.06
C LEU A 215 -20.64 4.82 -6.89
N GLU A 216 -21.21 5.85 -6.25
CA GLU A 216 -21.91 6.92 -6.97
C GLU A 216 -20.95 7.79 -7.79
N ILE A 217 -19.78 8.13 -7.23
CA ILE A 217 -18.71 8.83 -7.95
C ILE A 217 -18.25 8.01 -9.15
N ALA A 218 -17.97 6.72 -8.93
CA ALA A 218 -17.53 5.79 -9.95
C ALA A 218 -18.58 5.66 -11.07
N GLY A 219 -19.85 5.48 -10.73
CA GLY A 219 -20.93 5.40 -11.72
C GLY A 219 -21.08 6.67 -12.56
N LYS A 220 -20.78 7.85 -11.99
CA LYS A 220 -20.80 9.11 -12.74
C LYS A 220 -19.61 9.27 -13.70
N LEU A 221 -18.48 8.65 -13.37
CA LEU A 221 -17.22 8.80 -14.10
C LEU A 221 -16.88 7.60 -14.99
N ASP A 222 -17.62 6.49 -14.90
CA ASP A 222 -17.25 5.20 -15.52
C ASP A 222 -17.07 5.27 -17.04
N TYR A 223 -17.86 6.09 -17.72
CA TYR A 223 -17.82 6.26 -19.18
C TYR A 223 -16.75 7.23 -19.66
N MET A 224 -16.08 7.94 -18.75
CA MET A 224 -15.04 8.91 -19.08
C MET A 224 -13.66 8.25 -19.16
N LYS A 225 -12.80 8.77 -20.03
CA LYS A 225 -11.37 8.41 -20.06
C LYS A 225 -10.65 9.04 -18.87
N ASP A 226 -9.53 8.45 -18.47
CA ASP A 226 -8.71 8.90 -17.34
C ASP A 226 -8.31 10.38 -17.46
N GLU A 227 -7.98 10.85 -18.67
CA GLU A 227 -7.62 12.25 -18.93
C GLU A 227 -8.83 13.20 -18.79
N GLU A 228 -10.02 12.75 -19.18
CA GLU A 228 -11.26 13.53 -19.05
C GLU A 228 -11.63 13.68 -17.57
N ILE A 229 -11.50 12.61 -16.79
CA ILE A 229 -11.69 12.63 -15.34
C ILE A 229 -10.70 13.61 -14.71
N ARG A 230 -9.40 13.51 -15.03
CA ARG A 230 -8.36 14.41 -14.51
C ARG A 230 -8.66 15.88 -14.84
N SER A 231 -9.04 16.17 -16.08
CA SER A 231 -9.42 17.52 -16.51
C SER A 231 -10.64 18.04 -15.73
N LEU A 232 -11.66 17.19 -15.54
CA LEU A 232 -12.83 17.53 -14.74
C LEU A 232 -12.46 17.84 -13.29
N LEU A 233 -11.59 17.05 -12.66
CA LEU A 233 -11.11 17.29 -11.29
C LEU A 233 -10.36 18.62 -11.19
N THR A 234 -9.44 18.92 -12.12
CA THR A 234 -8.73 20.20 -12.18
C THR A 234 -9.66 21.40 -12.28
N ASN A 235 -10.75 21.29 -13.03
CA ASN A 235 -11.71 22.38 -13.20
C ASN A 235 -12.65 22.58 -11.99
N ARG A 236 -12.77 21.58 -11.12
CA ARG A 236 -13.82 21.53 -10.08
C ARG A 236 -13.28 21.60 -8.66
N ILE A 237 -12.06 21.12 -8.43
CA ILE A 237 -11.44 21.08 -7.10
C ILE A 237 -10.57 22.32 -6.90
N THR A 238 -10.82 23.03 -5.82
CA THR A 238 -10.08 24.24 -5.43
C THR A 238 -9.49 24.16 -4.02
N SER A 239 -9.75 23.08 -3.28
CA SER A 239 -9.27 22.87 -1.91
C SER A 239 -8.02 21.98 -1.87
N GLU A 240 -7.10 22.29 -0.95
CA GLU A 240 -5.86 21.51 -0.73
C GLU A 240 -6.09 20.24 0.10
N GLU A 241 -7.15 20.23 0.91
CA GLU A 241 -7.64 19.05 1.64
C GLU A 241 -9.06 18.73 1.17
N ILE A 242 -9.31 17.49 0.76
CA ILE A 242 -10.59 17.05 0.21
C ILE A 242 -11.04 15.71 0.81
N THR A 243 -12.35 15.49 0.77
CA THR A 243 -13.00 14.22 1.13
C THR A 243 -13.79 13.67 -0.07
N LEU A 244 -14.25 12.42 0.01
CA LEU A 244 -15.14 11.88 -1.03
C LEU A 244 -16.46 12.67 -1.10
N GLU A 245 -16.96 13.20 0.02
CA GLU A 245 -18.15 14.07 0.08
C GLU A 245 -17.93 15.38 -0.66
N TYR A 246 -16.74 15.98 -0.49
CA TYR A 246 -16.36 17.16 -1.26
C TYR A 246 -16.35 16.86 -2.76
N ILE A 247 -15.72 15.75 -3.16
CA ILE A 247 -15.68 15.32 -4.57
C ILE A 247 -17.09 15.10 -5.13
N ALA A 248 -17.93 14.36 -4.41
CA ALA A 248 -19.32 14.13 -4.81
C ALA A 248 -20.10 15.44 -4.99
N LYS A 249 -19.90 16.41 -4.08
CA LYS A 249 -20.51 17.74 -4.17
C LYS A 249 -20.05 18.50 -5.42
N VAL A 250 -18.75 18.60 -5.68
CA VAL A 250 -18.24 19.35 -6.85
C VAL A 250 -18.58 18.66 -8.17
N LEU A 251 -18.80 17.34 -8.15
CA LEU A 251 -19.31 16.56 -9.26
C LEU A 251 -20.83 16.60 -9.39
N ASN A 252 -21.56 17.40 -8.57
CA ASN A 252 -23.02 17.48 -8.58
C ASN A 252 -23.71 16.11 -8.42
N ILE A 253 -23.20 15.26 -7.54
CA ILE A 253 -23.84 14.01 -7.16
C ILE A 253 -24.81 14.31 -6.02
N LYS A 254 -26.09 14.01 -6.23
CA LYS A 254 -27.12 14.17 -5.20
C LYS A 254 -26.95 13.04 -4.19
N ASN A 255 -26.43 13.34 -3.00
CA ASN A 255 -26.48 12.40 -1.88
C ASN A 255 -27.93 11.94 -1.72
N LYS A 256 -28.23 10.65 -1.97
CA LYS A 256 -29.48 10.08 -1.49
C LYS A 256 -29.43 10.21 0.03
N LYS A 257 -30.33 11.02 0.61
CA LYS A 257 -30.51 11.06 2.07
C LYS A 257 -30.61 9.60 2.52
N LYS A 258 -29.82 9.22 3.54
CA LYS A 258 -30.04 7.94 4.24
C LYS A 258 -31.55 7.90 4.53
N LYS A 259 -32.24 6.86 4.06
CA LYS A 259 -33.60 6.61 4.52
C LYS A 259 -33.49 6.55 6.05
N GLU A 260 -34.14 7.47 6.73
CA GLU A 260 -34.40 7.33 8.16
C GLU A 260 -34.98 5.93 8.34
N GLU A 261 -34.38 5.13 9.23
CA GLU A 261 -35.01 3.89 9.65
C GLU A 261 -36.39 4.26 10.16
N ILE A 262 -37.41 3.84 9.43
CA ILE A 262 -38.78 3.92 9.90
C ILE A 262 -38.81 2.98 11.11
N GLU A 263 -38.79 3.53 12.32
CA GLU A 263 -39.18 2.80 13.52
C GLU A 263 -40.59 2.29 13.28
N TRP A 264 -40.70 0.99 13.04
CA TRP A 264 -42.00 0.33 13.05
C TRP A 264 -42.49 0.36 14.49
N PRO A 265 -43.72 0.85 14.75
CA PRO A 265 -44.26 0.84 16.11
C PRO A 265 -44.29 -0.60 16.62
N PRO A 266 -43.99 -0.83 17.91
CA PRO A 266 -43.97 -2.17 18.47
C PRO A 266 -45.32 -2.86 18.25
N ILE A 267 -45.26 -4.06 17.69
CA ILE A 267 -46.42 -4.95 17.57
C ILE A 267 -46.84 -5.34 18.98
N ILE A 268 -47.91 -4.72 19.49
CA ILE A 268 -48.55 -5.16 20.73
C ILE A 268 -49.31 -6.45 20.39
N MET A 269 -48.74 -7.60 20.74
CA MET A 269 -49.50 -8.84 20.82
C MET A 269 -50.32 -8.79 22.10
N LEU A 270 -51.63 -8.64 21.96
CA LEU A 270 -52.58 -8.89 23.05
C LEU A 270 -52.57 -10.40 23.32
N ALA A 271 -52.25 -10.76 24.57
CA ALA A 271 -52.29 -12.13 25.08
C ALA A 271 -53.73 -12.62 25.26
#